data_AF-A0A1G0YEK3-F1
#
_entry.id   AF-A0A1G0YEK3-F1
#
_cell.length_a   1.000
_cell.length_b   1.000
_cell.length_c   1.000
_cell.angle_alpha   90.00
_cell.angle_beta   90.00
_cell.angle_gamma   90.00
#
_symmetry.space_group_name_H-M   'P 1'
#
loop_
_entity.id
_entity.type
_entity.pdbx_description
1 polymer ?
#
loop_
_entity_poly.entity_id
_entity_poly.type
_entity_poly.pdbx_seq_one_letter_code
_entity_poly.pdbx_strand_id
1 'polypeptide(L)' 'MQYFVYIENFDTREKAVQREMQLKKWKRSKKEALINGDFIKLKNLSKKEFKKNPFKQMPPAPL' A
#
# COMPACT_ATOMS: atom_id res chain seq x y z
N MET A 1 -14.81 14.02 20.80
CA MET A 1 -14.49 13.92 19.37
C MET A 1 -13.00 14.21 19.20
N GLN A 2 -12.18 13.18 18.94
CA GLN A 2 -10.73 13.34 18.73
C GLN A 2 -10.47 13.40 17.22
N TYR A 3 -9.94 14.51 16.71
CA TYR A 3 -9.70 14.71 15.27
C TYR A 3 -8.27 14.38 14.82
N PHE A 4 -7.36 14.16 15.78
CA PHE A 4 -5.97 13.85 15.52
C PHE A 4 -5.71 12.36 15.70
N VAL A 5 -5.33 11.69 14.60
CA VAL A 5 -5.18 10.23 14.56
C VAL A 5 -3.75 9.77 14.28
N TYR A 6 -2.89 10.62 13.73
CA TYR A 6 -1.54 10.22 13.32
C TYR A 6 -0.60 11.41 13.19
N ILE A 7 0.65 11.22 13.61
CA ILE A 7 1.78 12.13 13.42
C ILE A 7 3.07 11.33 13.21
N GLU A 8 3.97 11.89 12.42
CA GLU A 8 5.27 11.30 12.12
C GLU A 8 6.29 12.44 12.03
N ASN A 9 7.46 12.27 12.64
CA ASN A 9 8.53 13.26 12.64
C ASN A 9 9.63 12.86 11.64
N PHE A 10 10.22 13.84 10.97
CA PHE A 10 11.30 13.64 10.00
C PHE A 10 12.41 14.65 10.24
N ASP A 11 13.66 14.23 10.04
CA ASP A 11 14.84 15.07 10.27
C ASP A 11 14.97 16.20 9.23
N THR A 12 14.45 15.97 8.02
CA THR A 12 14.57 16.91 6.91
C THR A 12 13.23 17.17 6.24
N ARG A 13 13.11 18.36 5.65
CA ARG A 13 11.91 18.78 4.92
C ARG A 13 11.63 17.88 3.73
N GLU A 14 12.66 17.43 3.01
CA GLU A 14 12.54 16.59 1.82
C GLU A 14 11.91 15.24 2.18
N LYS A 15 12.33 14.60 3.27
CA LYS A 15 11.75 13.34 3.76
C LYS A 15 10.27 13.51 4.12
N ALA A 16 9.94 14.60 4.82
CA ALA A 16 8.55 14.90 5.20
C ALA A 16 7.66 15.08 3.96
N VAL A 17 8.12 15.84 2.97
CA VAL A 17 7.38 16.08 1.71
C VAL A 17 7.21 14.78 0.92
N GLN A 18 8.26 13.97 0.80
CA GLN A 18 8.18 12.67 0.11
C GLN A 18 7.17 11.73 0.79
N ARG A 19 7.16 11.69 2.12
CA ARG A 19 6.19 10.90 2.89
C ARG A 19 4.78 11.42 2.68
N GLU A 20 4.56 12.72 2.76
CA GLU A 20 3.24 13.33 2.55
C GLU A 20 2.70 12.99 1.16
N MET A 21 3.53 13.12 0.12
CA MET A 21 3.16 12.75 -1.25
C MET A 21 2.82 11.25 -1.38
N GLN A 22 3.58 10.39 -0.69
CA GLN A 22 3.29 8.95 -0.65
C GLN A 22 1.93 8.69 0.00
N LEU A 23 1.65 9.28 1.17
CA LEU A 23 0.37 9.13 1.88
C LEU A 23 -0.81 9.66 1.08
N LYS A 24 -0.67 10.79 0.37
CA LYS A 24 -1.73 11.35 -0.48
C LYS A 24 -2.22 10.34 -1.53
N LYS A 25 -1.30 9.55 -2.11
CA LYS A 25 -1.62 8.52 -3.12
C LYS A 25 -2.14 7.20 -2.53
N TRP A 26 -2.11 7.03 -1.22
CA TRP A 26 -2.57 5.79 -0.58
C TRP A 26 -4.10 5.73 -0.49
N LYS A 27 -4.64 4.55 -0.77
CA LYS A 27 -6.04 4.21 -0.49
C LYS A 27 -6.33 4.28 1.01
N ARG A 28 -7.59 4.49 1.36
CA ARG A 28 -8.06 4.58 2.76
C ARG A 28 -7.60 3.40 3.62
N SER A 29 -7.76 2.17 3.12
CA SER A 29 -7.36 0.94 3.82
C SER A 29 -5.88 0.90 4.21
N LYS A 30 -5.01 1.49 3.38
CA LYS A 30 -3.57 1.56 3.64
C LYS A 30 -3.24 2.62 4.68
N LYS A 31 -3.97 3.74 4.69
CA LYS A 31 -3.87 4.77 5.74
C LYS A 31 -4.38 4.26 7.09
N GLU A 32 -5.49 3.53 7.10
CA GLU A 32 -6.03 2.90 8.32
C GLU A 32 -5.06 1.87 8.90
N ALA A 33 -4.45 1.02 8.06
CA ALA A 33 -3.40 0.10 8.51
C ALA A 33 -2.21 0.82 9.14
N LEU A 34 -1.80 1.98 8.57
CA LEU A 34 -0.75 2.82 9.16
C LEU A 34 -1.16 3.41 10.51
N ILE A 35 -2.35 4.01 10.59
CA ILE A 35 -2.88 4.62 11.83
C ILE A 35 -2.97 3.58 12.95
N ASN A 36 -3.34 2.34 12.62
CA ASN A 36 -3.45 1.24 13.59
C ASN A 36 -2.11 0.56 13.92
N GLY A 37 -1.00 0.95 13.30
CA GLY A 37 0.31 0.30 13.48
C GLY A 37 0.42 -1.12 12.88
N ASP A 38 -0.51 -1.53 12.02
CA ASP A 38 -0.51 -2.85 11.39
C ASP A 38 0.39 -2.87 10.13
N PHE A 39 1.69 -2.95 10.36
CA PHE A 39 2.69 -2.96 9.29
C PHE A 39 2.65 -4.23 8.43
N ILE A 40 2.13 -5.34 8.95
CA ILE A 40 1.97 -6.60 8.20
C ILE A 40 0.91 -6.38 7.11
N LYS A 41 -0.25 -5.87 7.50
CA LYS A 41 -1.33 -5.51 6.57
C LYS A 41 -0.91 -4.39 5.64
N LEU A 42 -0.19 -3.39 6.12
CA LEU A 42 0.35 -2.30 5.30
C LEU A 42 1.25 -2.83 4.17
N LYS A 43 2.16 -3.77 4.49
CA LYS A 43 3.04 -4.41 3.51
C LYS A 43 2.24 -5.23 2.50
N ASN A 44 1.25 -6.00 2.96
CA ASN A 44 0.40 -6.78 2.06
C ASN A 44 -0.42 -5.90 1.11
N LEU A 45 -1.00 -4.80 1.61
CA LEU A 45 -1.74 -3.82 0.79
C LEU A 45 -0.84 -3.04 -0.19
N SER A 46 0.48 -3.08 0.01
CA SER A 46 1.45 -2.48 -0.93
C SER A 46 1.81 -3.40 -2.08
N LYS A 47 1.53 -4.70 -1.98
CA LYS A 47 1.85 -5.66 -3.02
C LYS A 47 0.92 -5.43 -4.22
N LYS A 48 1.51 -5.47 -5.41
CA LYS A 48 0.76 -5.47 -6.66
C LYS A 48 0.37 -6.91 -6.97
N GLU A 49 -0.93 -7.18 -6.99
CA GLU A 49 -1.44 -8.48 -7.40
C GLU A 49 -1.29 -8.61 -8.92
N PHE A 50 -0.39 -9.48 -9.36
CA PHE A 50 -0.31 -9.90 -10.75
C PHE A 50 -1.37 -10.97 -10.96
N LYS A 51 -2.47 -10.63 -11.64
CA LYS A 51 -3.45 -11.64 -12.04
C LYS A 51 -2.75 -12.66 -12.94
N LYS A 52 -2.83 -13.94 -12.57
CA LYS A 52 -2.32 -15.01 -13.43
C LYS A 52 -3.09 -14.97 -14.75
N ASN A 53 -2.36 -14.98 -15.86
CA ASN A 53 -2.98 -15.07 -17.18
C ASN A 53 -3.64 -16.46 -17.31
N PRO A 54 -4.98 -16.53 -17.44
CA PRO A 54 -5.67 -17.82 -17.54
C PRO A 54 -5.22 -18.63 -18.77
N PHE A 55 -4.72 -17.98 -19.82
CA PHE A 55 -4.26 -18.61 -21.05
C PHE A 55 -2.84 -19.20 -20.96
N LYS A 56 -2.09 -18.95 -19.89
CA LYS A 56 -0.72 -19.49 -19.73
C LYS A 56 -0.70 -20.95 -19.23
N GLN A 57 -1.86 -21.51 -18.88
CA GLN A 57 -2.02 -22.83 -18.25
C GLN A 57 -2.80 -23.81 -19.13
N MET A 58 -3.13 -23.43 -20.37
CA MET A 58 -3.79 -24.35 -21.29
C MET A 58 -2.76 -25.36 -21.81
N PRO A 59 -3.02 -26.68 -21.69
CA PRO A 59 -2.24 -27.65 -22.44
C PRO A 59 -2.36 -27.32 -23.94
N PRO A 60 -1.30 -27.56 -24.74
CA PRO A 60 -1.39 -27.38 -26.18
C PRO A 60 -2.57 -28.21 -26.70
N ALA A 61 -3.35 -27.63 -27.62
CA ALA A 61 -4.49 -28.32 -28.20
C ALA A 61 -4.03 -29.68 -28.78
N PRO A 62 -4.79 -30.77 -28.58
CA PRO A 62 -4.54 -32.02 -29.27
C PRO A 62 -4.57 -31.76 -30.78
N LEU A 63 -3.60 -32.33 -31.52
CA LEU A 63 -3.55 -32.28 -32.98
C LEU A 63 -4.75 -32.99 -33.61
#